data_AF-A0A0Q5SWV5-F1
#
_entry.id   AF-A0A0Q5SWV5-F1
#
_cell.length_a   1.000
_cell.length_b   1.000
_cell.length_c   1.000
_cell.angle_alpha   90.00
_cell.angle_beta   90.00
_cell.angle_gamma   90.00
#
_symmetry.space_group_name_H-M   'P 1'
#
loop_
_entity.id
_entity.type
_entity.pdbx_description
1 polymer ?
#
loop_
_entity_poly.entity_id
_entity_poly.type
_entity_poly.pdbx_seq_one_letter_code
_entity_poly.pdbx_strand_id
1 'polypeptide(L)'
;MPRQTITAIEQHLLTNAFFPPEAEIWKPGNAVYEGVFIQKINARQFIVHAQRHMAFDPFQLAENANWVFDSLGGAYKKWSDLENGIYD
;
A
#
# COMPACT_ATOMS: atom_id res chain seq x y z
N MET A 1 12.35 -1.25 16.34
CA MET A 1 11.94 -0.77 15.00
C MET A 1 12.80 0.43 14.62
N PRO A 2 13.29 0.57 13.37
CA PRO A 2 13.96 1.79 12.96
C PRO A 2 12.92 2.90 12.82
N ARG A 3 12.80 3.73 13.87
CA ARG A 3 11.88 4.88 13.95
C ARG A 3 11.94 5.80 12.72
N GLN A 4 13.08 5.81 12.03
CA GLN A 4 13.34 6.61 10.84
C GLN A 4 12.43 6.26 9.65
N THR A 5 12.13 4.97 9.42
CA THR A 5 11.32 4.55 8.26
C THR A 5 9.85 4.98 8.40
N ILE A 6 9.28 4.83 9.59
CA ILE A 6 7.90 5.28 9.86
C ILE A 6 7.79 6.80 9.71
N THR A 7 8.77 7.56 10.21
CA THR A 7 8.79 9.03 10.04
C THR A 7 8.86 9.44 8.57
N ALA A 8 9.64 8.74 7.74
CA ALA A 8 9.70 9.04 6.31
C ALA A 8 8.35 8.80 5.62
N ILE A 9 7.71 7.66 5.89
CA ILE A 9 6.37 7.34 5.36
C ILE A 9 5.34 8.37 5.83
N GLU A 10 5.38 8.73 7.11
CA GLU A 10 4.50 9.73 7.69
C GLU A 10 4.65 11.08 6.97
N GLN A 11 5.89 11.54 6.73
CA GLN A 11 6.14 12.78 6.00
C GLN A 11 5.63 12.73 4.56
N HIS A 12 5.81 11.61 3.85
CA HIS A 12 5.25 11.44 2.51
C HIS A 12 3.72 11.50 2.52
N LEU A 13 3.08 10.89 3.51
CA LEU A 13 1.62 10.88 3.67
C LEU A 13 1.04 12.21 4.20
N LEU A 14 1.87 13.24 4.47
CA LEU A 14 1.39 14.61 4.69
C LEU A 14 1.01 15.29 3.38
N THR A 15 1.68 14.95 2.28
CA THR A 15 1.51 15.60 0.97
C THR A 15 0.93 14.67 -0.10
N ASN A 16 0.96 13.35 0.12
CA ASN A 16 0.40 12.34 -0.77
C ASN A 16 -0.62 11.46 -0.05
N ALA A 17 -1.57 10.92 -0.82
CA ALA A 17 -2.53 9.95 -0.31
C ALA A 17 -1.94 8.54 -0.24
N PHE A 18 -0.88 8.24 -1.00
CA PHE A 18 -0.30 6.92 -1.13
C PHE A 18 1.19 6.89 -0.76
N PHE A 19 1.64 5.74 -0.26
CA PHE A 19 3.05 5.40 -0.09
C PHE A 19 3.30 3.98 -0.66
N PRO A 20 4.24 3.81 -1.60
CA PRO A 20 5.04 4.87 -2.24
C PRO A 20 4.17 5.81 -3.12
N PRO A 21 4.64 7.03 -3.45
CA PRO A 21 3.81 8.07 -4.08
C PRO A 21 3.34 7.73 -5.51
N GLU A 22 4.04 6.85 -6.21
CA GLU A 22 3.67 6.33 -7.53
C GLU A 22 2.59 5.24 -7.48
N ALA A 23 2.22 4.77 -6.28
CA ALA A 23 1.21 3.72 -6.13
C ALA A 23 -0.20 4.27 -6.36
N GLU A 24 -1.02 3.50 -7.07
CA GLU A 24 -2.41 3.83 -7.32
C GLU A 24 -3.32 2.60 -7.21
N ILE A 25 -4.55 2.84 -6.73
CA ILE A 25 -5.62 1.84 -6.80
C ILE A 25 -5.92 1.58 -8.28
N TRP A 26 -5.91 0.32 -8.67
CA TRP A 26 -6.20 -0.06 -10.04
C TRP A 26 -7.59 0.41 -10.48
N LYS A 27 -7.65 0.89 -11.73
CA LYS A 27 -8.88 1.26 -12.43
C LYS A 27 -8.86 0.64 -13.82
N PRO A 28 -10.01 0.21 -14.36
CA PRO A 28 -10.09 -0.29 -15.73
C PRO A 28 -9.49 0.72 -16.72
N GLY A 29 -8.59 0.23 -17.59
CA GLY A 29 -7.87 1.04 -18.57
C GLY A 29 -6.48 1.51 -18.14
N ASN A 30 -6.12 1.36 -16.86
CA ASN A 30 -4.77 1.63 -16.37
C ASN A 30 -4.00 0.32 -16.14
N ALA A 31 -2.67 0.39 -16.25
CA ALA A 31 -1.82 -0.69 -15.77
C ALA A 31 -1.99 -0.84 -14.25
N VAL A 32 -2.02 -2.09 -13.78
CA VAL A 32 -2.04 -2.41 -12.35
C VAL A 32 -0.68 -2.03 -11.76
N TYR A 33 -0.70 -1.25 -10.69
CA TYR A 33 0.46 -1.11 -9.83
C TYR A 33 0.65 -2.43 -9.06
N GLU A 34 1.67 -3.21 -9.41
CA GLU A 34 2.00 -4.47 -8.74
C GLU A 34 2.84 -4.22 -7.49
N GLY A 35 2.38 -4.74 -6.35
CA GLY A 35 3.07 -4.61 -5.07
C GLY A 35 2.13 -4.26 -3.92
N VAL A 36 2.75 -3.86 -2.80
CA VAL A 36 2.04 -3.49 -1.56
C VAL A 36 2.23 -2.01 -1.29
N PHE A 37 1.14 -1.30 -0.98
CA PHE A 37 1.19 0.14 -0.73
C PHE A 37 0.19 0.58 0.34
N ILE A 38 0.46 1.72 0.97
CA ILE A 38 -0.37 2.31 2.01
C ILE A 38 -1.15 3.48 1.42
N GLN A 39 -2.45 3.52 1.65
CA GLN A 39 -3.29 4.68 1.40
C GLN A 39 -3.70 5.34 2.72
N LYS A 40 -3.52 6.66 2.84
CA LYS A 40 -4.09 7.47 3.91
C LYS A 40 -5.48 7.94 3.52
N ILE A 41 -6.49 7.53 4.28
CA ILE A 41 -7.88 7.98 4.09
C ILE A 41 -8.11 9.29 4.85
N ASN A 42 -7.61 9.37 6.07
CA ASN A 42 -7.61 10.56 6.90
C ASN A 42 -6.49 10.47 7.96
N ALA A 43 -6.44 11.39 8.91
CA ALA A 43 -5.39 11.42 9.94
C ALA A 43 -5.35 10.18 10.85
N ARG A 44 -6.41 9.36 10.88
CA ARG A 44 -6.57 8.21 11.78
C ARG A 44 -6.93 6.91 11.07
N GLN A 45 -6.91 6.89 9.75
CA GLN A 45 -7.31 5.70 8.99
C GLN A 45 -6.42 5.51 7.78
N PHE A 46 -5.90 4.29 7.68
CA PHE A 46 -4.99 3.85 6.66
C PHE A 46 -5.49 2.53 6.08
N ILE A 47 -5.25 2.31 4.79
CA ILE A 47 -5.53 1.04 4.11
C ILE A 47 -4.22 0.54 3.53
N VAL A 48 -3.86 -0.71 3.81
CA VAL A 48 -2.79 -1.41 3.09
C VAL A 48 -3.45 -2.16 1.95
N HIS A 49 -2.98 -1.88 0.73
CA HIS A 49 -3.39 -2.53 -0.50
C HIS A 49 -2.30 -3.50 -0.92
N ALA A 50 -2.67 -4.68 -1.39
CA ALA A 50 -1.81 -5.58 -2.15
C ALA A 50 -2.48 -5.87 -3.49
N GLN A 51 -1.81 -5.49 -4.58
CA GLN A 51 -2.31 -5.66 -5.94
C GLN A 51 -1.32 -6.49 -6.75
N ARG A 52 -1.85 -7.38 -7.59
CA ARG A 52 -1.06 -8.16 -8.54
C ARG A 52 -1.74 -8.18 -9.90
N HIS A 53 -0.95 -8.06 -10.96
CA HIS A 53 -1.49 -8.19 -12.31
C HIS A 53 -1.50 -9.65 -12.80
N MET A 54 -2.23 -9.89 -13.88
CA MET A 54 -2.15 -11.17 -14.59
C MET A 54 -0.76 -11.34 -15.21
N ALA A 55 -0.22 -12.56 -15.22
CA ALA A 55 1.14 -12.83 -15.71
C ALA A 55 1.40 -12.40 -17.17
N PHE A 56 0.35 -12.36 -17.99
CA PHE A 56 0.42 -12.03 -19.42
C PHE A 56 -0.32 -10.75 -19.80
N ASP A 57 -0.94 -10.05 -18.83
CA ASP A 57 -1.66 -8.79 -19.07
C ASP A 57 -1.54 -7.85 -17.85
N PRO A 58 -0.68 -6.82 -17.92
CA PRO A 58 -0.48 -5.87 -16.83
C PRO A 58 -1.66 -4.91 -16.64
N PHE A 59 -2.67 -4.91 -17.52
CA PHE A 59 -3.87 -4.08 -17.40
C PHE A 59 -5.03 -4.82 -16.70
N GLN A 60 -4.86 -6.11 -16.40
CA GLN A 60 -5.85 -6.91 -15.67
C GLN A 60 -5.39 -7.18 -14.23
N LEU A 61 -6.26 -6.84 -13.29
CA LEU A 61 -6.07 -7.12 -11.87
C LEU A 61 -6.35 -8.61 -11.58
N ALA A 62 -5.33 -9.35 -11.16
CA ALA A 62 -5.45 -10.76 -10.78
C ALA A 62 -5.83 -10.90 -9.31
N GLU A 63 -5.17 -10.13 -8.43
CA GLU A 63 -5.38 -10.19 -6.99
C GLU A 63 -5.47 -8.78 -6.42
N ASN A 64 -6.38 -8.59 -5.46
CA ASN A 64 -6.52 -7.36 -4.69
C ASN A 64 -6.95 -7.71 -3.26
N ALA A 65 -6.13 -7.33 -2.29
CA ALA A 65 -6.42 -7.50 -0.88
C ALA A 65 -6.21 -6.17 -0.14
N ASN A 66 -7.11 -5.91 0.82
CA ASN A 66 -7.18 -4.65 1.54
C ASN A 66 -7.27 -4.90 3.04
N TRP A 67 -6.45 -4.18 3.82
CA TRP A 67 -6.47 -4.23 5.28
C TRP A 67 -6.57 -2.82 5.86
N VAL A 68 -7.55 -2.60 6.75
CA VAL A 68 -7.82 -1.29 7.35
C VAL A 68 -7.17 -1.19 8.71
N PHE A 69 -6.49 -0.06 8.97
CA PHE A 69 -5.82 0.23 10.22
C PHE A 69 -6.21 1.62 10.75
N ASP A 70 -6.26 1.75 12.07
CA ASP A 70 -6.52 2.99 12.81
C ASP A 70 -5.25 3.78 13.14
N SER A 71 -4.08 3.22 12.80
CA SER A 71 -2.77 3.80 13.08
C SER A 71 -1.77 3.49 11.97
N LEU A 72 -0.88 4.45 11.71
CA LEU A 72 0.19 4.27 10.73
C LEU A 72 1.14 3.14 11.14
N GLY A 73 1.37 2.95 12.44
CA GLY A 73 2.21 1.85 12.94
C GLY A 73 1.65 0.47 12.60
N GLY A 74 0.33 0.28 12.70
CA GLY A 74 -0.33 -0.96 12.28
C GLY A 74 -0.24 -1.19 10.78
N ALA A 75 -0.53 -0.15 9.99
CA ALA A 75 -0.43 -0.20 8.53
C ALA A 75 0.99 -0.50 8.06
N TYR A 76 2.00 0.16 8.64
CA TYR A 76 3.41 -0.09 8.33
C TYR A 76 3.81 -1.52 8.64
N LYS A 77 3.40 -2.05 9.80
CA LYS A 77 3.71 -3.45 10.15
C LYS A 77 3.16 -4.40 9.09
N LYS A 78 1.88 -4.26 8.70
CA LYS A 78 1.29 -5.13 7.68
C LYS A 78 1.94 -4.95 6.30
N TRP A 79 2.21 -3.71 5.90
CA TRP A 79 2.93 -3.41 4.66
C TRP A 79 4.31 -4.08 4.65
N SER A 80 5.09 -3.91 5.71
CA SER A 80 6.40 -4.53 5.87
C SER A 80 6.33 -6.05 5.90
N ASP A 81 5.35 -6.64 6.58
CA ASP A 81 5.16 -8.09 6.63
C ASP A 81 4.93 -8.63 5.20
N LEU A 82 4.01 -8.01 4.44
CA LEU A 82 3.69 -8.42 3.06
C LEU A 82 4.86 -8.22 2.09
N GLU A 83 5.60 -7.10 2.18
CA GLU A 83 6.80 -6.86 1.36
C GLU A 83 7.90 -7.90 1.61
N ASN A 84 7.97 -8.46 2.82
CA ASN A 84 8.91 -9.55 3.17
C ASN A 84 8.32 -10.95 2.91
N GLY A 85 7.15 -11.04 2.26
CA GLY A 85 6.49 -12.31 1.95
C GLY A 85 5.83 -13.02 3.14
N ILE A 86 5.50 -12.27 4.20
CA ILE A 86 4.78 -12.77 5.38
C ILE A 86 3.28 -12.48 5.21
N TYR A 87 2.51 -13.53 4.98
CA TYR A 87 1.07 -13.47 4.70
C TYR A 87 0.25 -14.07 5.85
N ASP A 88 0.37 -13.49 7.05
CA ASP A 88 -0.52 -13.79 8.21
C ASP A 88 -1.81 -12.95 8.20
#